data_AF-A0A4R6A7R1-F1
#
_entry.id   AF-A0A4R6A7R1-F1
#
_cell.length_a   1.000
_cell.length_b   1.000
_cell.length_c   1.000
_cell.angle_alpha   90.00
_cell.angle_beta   90.00
_cell.angle_gamma   90.00
#
_symmetry.space_group_name_H-M   'P 1'
#
loop_
_entity.id
_entity.type
_entity.pdbx_description
1 polymer ?
#
loop_
_entity_poly.entity_id
_entity_poly.type
_entity_poly.pdbx_seq_one_letter_code
_entity_poly.pdbx_strand_id
1 'polypeptide(L)'
;MFGHSTTLLAALVVAAPAIAQETLPDDVPVSGIGREACATIIGVDNLPLLAQAGDWALGYLAGRVDAGQSPSEGATLSPVDPVDVVTGLSARCRQAPEGPVIDAVRGYAEEVFMQAAQGGEVVAAPVPETPEILREIEAGGDAAPQAAPETTPTRPRARPDGLAAETAEAPDTTGDG
;
A
#
# COMPACT_ATOMS: atom_id res chain seq x y z
N MET A 1 27.96 -46.70 18.16
CA MET A 1 28.67 -46.20 19.35
C MET A 1 29.03 -44.75 19.09
N PHE A 2 28.45 -43.84 19.90
CA PHE A 2 28.79 -42.43 20.16
C PHE A 2 28.94 -41.47 18.95
N GLY A 3 28.31 -40.31 18.89
CA GLY A 3 27.50 -39.58 19.86
C GLY A 3 27.19 -38.21 19.26
N HIS A 4 25.95 -37.77 19.41
CA HIS A 4 25.45 -36.47 18.99
C HIS A 4 26.14 -35.35 19.79
N SER A 5 26.49 -34.23 19.15
CA SER A 5 26.82 -32.99 19.86
C SER A 5 26.11 -31.80 19.22
N THR A 6 25.00 -31.50 19.87
CA THR A 6 24.16 -30.32 19.92
C THR A 6 24.97 -29.03 20.16
N THR A 7 24.71 -27.97 19.38
CA THR A 7 24.68 -26.60 19.92
C THR A 7 23.66 -25.77 19.14
N LEU A 8 22.42 -25.81 19.62
CA LEU A 8 21.34 -24.90 19.28
C LEU A 8 21.64 -23.58 20.00
N LEU A 9 22.15 -22.56 19.29
CA LEU A 9 22.25 -21.21 19.85
C LEU A 9 20.97 -20.45 19.52
N ALA A 10 19.91 -20.74 20.28
CA ALA A 10 18.72 -19.91 20.36
C ALA A 10 19.05 -18.69 21.22
N ALA A 11 19.50 -17.60 20.60
CA ALA A 11 19.56 -16.31 21.26
C ALA A 11 18.15 -15.74 21.33
N LEU A 12 17.54 -15.84 22.53
CA LEU A 12 16.38 -15.05 22.93
C LEU A 12 16.64 -13.57 22.59
N VAL A 13 15.95 -13.04 21.59
CA VAL A 13 15.68 -11.60 21.52
C VAL A 13 14.60 -11.37 22.58
N VAL A 14 15.03 -10.83 23.71
CA VAL A 14 14.15 -10.45 24.83
C VAL A 14 13.15 -9.43 24.30
N ALA A 15 11.90 -9.85 24.20
CA ALA A 15 10.76 -8.95 24.03
C ALA A 15 10.69 -8.05 25.26
N ALA A 16 11.26 -6.84 25.16
CA ALA A 16 11.01 -5.79 26.13
C ALA A 16 9.53 -5.37 25.98
N PRO A 17 8.71 -5.47 27.03
CA PRO A 17 7.32 -5.09 26.96
C PRO A 17 7.22 -3.57 26.84
N ALA A 18 6.56 -3.13 25.77
CA ALA A 18 5.67 -1.98 25.61
C ALA A 18 5.44 -0.99 26.79
N ILE A 19 6.48 -0.50 27.45
CA ILE A 19 6.42 0.68 28.32
C ILE A 19 7.04 1.85 27.55
N ALA A 20 6.31 2.35 26.55
CA ALA A 20 6.70 3.55 25.79
C ALA A 20 5.50 4.50 25.49
N GLN A 21 4.31 4.22 26.02
CA GLN A 21 3.10 5.00 25.71
C GLN A 21 2.49 5.75 26.90
N GLU A 22 3.11 5.73 28.08
CA GLU A 22 2.67 6.62 29.15
C GLU A 22 3.26 8.01 28.89
N THR A 23 2.45 8.92 28.35
CA THR A 23 2.80 10.31 28.00
C THR A 23 3.79 10.47 26.84
N LEU A 24 3.41 10.03 25.64
CA LEU A 24 3.90 10.71 24.44
C LEU A 24 3.27 12.12 24.44
N PRO A 25 4.05 13.20 24.31
CA PRO A 25 3.48 14.54 24.12
C PRO A 25 2.57 14.52 22.89
N ASP A 26 1.50 15.31 22.91
CA ASP A 26 0.54 15.42 21.79
C ASP A 26 1.22 15.83 20.46
N ASP A 27 2.47 16.28 20.53
CA ASP A 27 3.31 16.71 19.42
C ASP A 27 4.44 15.71 19.09
N VAL A 28 4.16 14.41 18.96
CA VAL A 28 5.14 13.53 18.30
C VAL A 28 5.19 13.94 16.83
N PRO A 29 6.32 14.48 16.34
CA PRO A 29 6.38 14.95 14.97
C PRO A 29 6.21 13.76 14.03
N VAL A 30 5.21 13.83 13.15
CA VAL A 30 5.10 12.92 12.01
C VAL A 30 6.41 13.04 11.25
N SER A 31 7.07 11.91 10.97
CA SER A 31 8.37 11.88 10.30
C SER A 31 8.37 10.85 9.17
N GLY A 32 9.42 10.88 8.34
CA GLY A 32 9.56 9.97 7.20
C GLY A 32 8.44 10.12 6.17
N ILE A 33 7.97 8.99 5.63
CA ILE A 33 7.02 8.93 4.52
C ILE A 33 5.70 9.67 4.80
N GLY A 34 5.28 9.80 6.07
CA GLY A 34 4.06 10.53 6.43
C GLY A 34 4.12 12.02 6.14
N ARG A 35 5.32 12.62 6.02
CA ARG A 35 5.52 14.03 5.64
C ARG A 35 5.75 14.22 4.15
N GLU A 36 6.00 13.18 3.38
CA GLU A 36 6.24 13.32 1.94
C GLU A 36 4.98 13.88 1.25
N ALA A 37 5.17 14.65 0.18
CA ALA A 37 4.05 15.12 -0.63
C ALA A 37 3.44 13.93 -1.38
N CYS A 38 2.12 13.87 -1.47
CA CYS A 38 1.41 12.79 -2.15
C CYS A 38 1.89 12.58 -3.62
N ALA A 39 2.29 13.65 -4.31
CA ALA A 39 2.84 13.61 -5.65
C ALA A 39 4.16 12.81 -5.77
N THR A 40 4.94 12.70 -4.69
CA THR A 40 6.24 11.98 -4.72
C THR A 40 6.07 10.48 -4.55
N ILE A 41 4.93 10.01 -4.02
CA ILE A 41 4.68 8.60 -3.76
C ILE A 41 3.76 7.94 -4.78
N ILE A 42 2.97 8.71 -5.53
CA ILE A 42 2.07 8.18 -6.56
C ILE A 42 2.78 8.06 -7.91
N GLY A 43 2.34 7.11 -8.74
CA GLY A 43 2.90 6.84 -10.07
C GLY A 43 3.60 5.48 -10.16
N VAL A 44 3.75 4.98 -11.39
CA VAL A 44 4.35 3.65 -11.64
C VAL A 44 5.83 3.61 -11.27
N ASP A 45 6.53 4.73 -11.42
CA ASP A 45 7.95 4.85 -11.08
C ASP A 45 8.19 4.93 -9.56
N ASN A 46 7.15 5.27 -8.80
CA ASN A 46 7.19 5.45 -7.36
C ASN A 46 6.58 4.27 -6.58
N LEU A 47 6.35 3.12 -7.22
CA LEU A 47 5.77 1.93 -6.56
C LEU A 47 6.48 1.51 -5.25
N PRO A 48 7.82 1.55 -5.13
CA PRO A 48 8.48 1.27 -3.85
C PRO A 48 8.12 2.26 -2.73
N LEU A 49 7.97 3.55 -3.06
CA LEU A 49 7.56 4.58 -2.10
C LEU A 49 6.09 4.42 -1.74
N LEU A 50 5.23 4.11 -2.71
CA LEU A 50 3.82 3.79 -2.46
C LEU A 50 3.67 2.59 -1.52
N ALA A 51 4.46 1.54 -1.73
CA ALA A 51 4.46 0.36 -0.87
C ALA A 51 4.89 0.71 0.57
N GLN A 52 5.95 1.51 0.72
CA GLN A 52 6.40 2.00 2.04
C GLN A 52 5.33 2.87 2.72
N ALA A 53 4.66 3.74 1.96
CA ALA A 53 3.55 4.55 2.47
C ALA A 53 2.35 3.68 2.89
N GLY A 54 2.07 2.61 2.14
CA GLY A 54 1.06 1.62 2.48
C GLY A 54 1.36 0.87 3.78
N ASP A 55 2.59 0.38 3.96
CA ASP A 55 3.04 -0.28 5.20
C ASP A 55 2.95 0.67 6.41
N TRP A 56 3.38 1.92 6.23
CA TRP A 56 3.26 2.96 7.23
C TRP A 56 1.78 3.25 7.59
N ALA A 57 0.90 3.33 6.58
CA ALA A 57 -0.53 3.53 6.77
C ALA A 57 -1.19 2.34 7.49
N LEU A 58 -0.79 1.10 7.19
CA LEU A 58 -1.26 -0.09 7.91
C LEU A 58 -0.90 -0.01 9.40
N GLY A 59 0.33 0.38 9.73
CA GLY A 59 0.75 0.60 11.12
C GLY A 59 -0.10 1.67 11.82
N TYR A 60 -0.39 2.78 11.13
CA TYR A 60 -1.28 3.82 11.66
C TYR A 60 -2.70 3.31 11.94
N LEU A 61 -3.29 2.55 11.01
CA LEU A 61 -4.64 2.00 11.14
C LEU A 61 -4.71 0.92 12.22
N ALA A 62 -3.71 0.05 12.30
CA ALA A 62 -3.58 -0.94 13.38
C ALA A 62 -3.55 -0.26 14.74
N GLY A 63 -2.78 0.84 14.89
CA GLY A 63 -2.77 1.63 16.12
C GLY A 63 -4.14 2.19 16.53
N ARG A 64 -5.00 2.56 15.56
CA ARG A 64 -6.39 2.97 15.85
C ARG A 64 -7.25 1.80 16.34
N VAL A 65 -7.09 0.62 15.73
CA VAL A 65 -7.80 -0.60 16.15
C VAL A 65 -7.37 -1.00 17.56
N ASP A 66 -6.08 -0.98 17.85
CA ASP A 66 -5.53 -1.27 19.18
C ASP A 66 -6.02 -0.25 20.23
N ALA A 67 -6.27 1.00 19.82
CA ALA A 67 -6.90 2.03 20.65
C ALA A 67 -8.43 1.85 20.82
N GLY A 68 -9.00 0.73 20.37
CA GLY A 68 -10.40 0.36 20.56
C GLY A 68 -11.36 0.91 19.50
N GLN A 69 -10.85 1.49 18.41
CA GLN A 69 -11.71 1.92 17.31
C GLN A 69 -12.08 0.73 16.43
N SER A 70 -13.35 0.64 16.06
CA SER A 70 -13.85 -0.42 15.18
C SER A 70 -14.18 0.15 13.80
N PRO A 71 -13.82 -0.56 12.70
CA PRO A 71 -14.26 -0.19 11.37
C PRO A 71 -15.79 -0.12 11.31
N SER A 72 -16.33 0.80 10.53
CA SER A 72 -17.77 0.89 10.29
C SER A 72 -18.25 -0.35 9.53
N GLU A 73 -19.42 -0.88 9.90
CA GLU A 73 -20.05 -2.00 9.20
C GLU A 73 -20.34 -1.69 7.71
N GLY A 74 -20.42 -0.41 7.35
CA GLY A 74 -20.64 0.06 5.98
C GLY A 74 -19.36 0.47 5.22
N ALA A 75 -18.18 0.30 5.81
CA ALA A 75 -16.93 0.66 5.14
C ALA A 75 -16.70 -0.22 3.91
N THR A 76 -16.49 0.41 2.76
CA THR A 76 -16.23 -0.29 1.49
C THR A 76 -14.80 -0.82 1.38
N LEU A 77 -13.89 -0.34 2.23
CA LEU A 77 -12.48 -0.68 2.22
C LEU A 77 -12.05 -1.19 3.59
N SER A 78 -11.22 -2.24 3.61
CA SER A 78 -10.70 -2.87 4.81
C SER A 78 -9.44 -2.16 5.33
N PRO A 79 -9.35 -1.78 6.61
CA PRO A 79 -8.14 -1.17 7.19
C PRO A 79 -7.01 -2.17 7.45
N VAL A 80 -7.26 -3.47 7.25
CA VAL A 80 -6.27 -4.54 7.46
C VAL A 80 -5.83 -5.21 6.17
N ASP A 81 -6.49 -4.92 5.05
CA ASP A 81 -6.06 -5.41 3.74
C ASP A 81 -5.07 -4.41 3.11
N PRO A 82 -3.80 -4.79 2.88
CA PRO A 82 -2.82 -3.91 2.26
C PRO A 82 -3.26 -3.37 0.90
N VAL A 83 -4.04 -4.13 0.11
CA VAL A 83 -4.51 -3.70 -1.22
C VAL A 83 -5.52 -2.58 -1.08
N ASP A 84 -6.48 -2.70 -0.16
CA ASP A 84 -7.48 -1.66 0.10
C ASP A 84 -6.86 -0.40 0.67
N VAL A 85 -5.88 -0.54 1.58
CA VAL A 85 -5.14 0.58 2.17
C VAL A 85 -4.36 1.33 1.10
N VAL A 86 -3.57 0.64 0.27
CA VAL A 86 -2.81 1.28 -0.81
C VAL A 86 -3.74 1.91 -1.85
N THR A 87 -4.88 1.29 -2.15
CA THR A 87 -5.88 1.82 -3.08
C THR A 87 -6.53 3.10 -2.54
N GLY A 88 -6.98 3.07 -1.28
CA GLY A 88 -7.57 4.22 -0.59
C GLY A 88 -6.60 5.38 -0.43
N LEU A 89 -5.35 5.08 -0.08
CA LEU A 89 -4.27 6.06 -0.01
C LEU A 89 -4.00 6.69 -1.39
N SER A 90 -3.83 5.87 -2.43
CA SER A 90 -3.58 6.34 -3.80
C SER A 90 -4.71 7.24 -4.31
N ALA A 91 -5.97 6.86 -4.06
CA ALA A 91 -7.13 7.63 -4.47
C ALA A 91 -7.15 9.02 -3.84
N ARG A 92 -6.77 9.14 -2.57
CA ARG A 92 -6.70 10.41 -1.84
C ARG A 92 -5.51 11.26 -2.24
N CYS A 93 -4.34 10.65 -2.38
CA CYS A 93 -3.17 11.37 -2.85
C CYS A 93 -3.34 11.96 -4.25
N ARG A 94 -4.16 11.34 -5.12
CA ARG A 94 -4.53 11.94 -6.40
C ARG A 94 -5.44 13.17 -6.27
N GLN A 95 -6.23 13.27 -5.20
CA GLN A 95 -7.11 14.42 -4.95
C GLN A 95 -6.34 15.61 -4.36
N ALA A 96 -5.29 15.35 -3.59
CA ALA A 96 -4.47 16.37 -2.94
C ALA A 96 -2.96 16.06 -3.13
N PRO A 97 -2.41 16.23 -4.35
CA PRO A 97 -1.04 15.82 -4.66
C PRO A 97 0.03 16.58 -3.88
N GLU A 98 -0.22 17.85 -3.53
CA GLU A 98 0.70 18.68 -2.75
C GLU A 98 0.56 18.47 -1.22
N GLY A 99 -0.47 17.73 -0.79
CA GLY A 99 -0.72 17.44 0.62
C GLY A 99 0.24 16.36 1.14
N PRO A 100 0.47 16.30 2.46
CA PRO A 100 1.32 15.27 3.04
C PRO A 100 0.58 13.92 3.05
N VAL A 101 1.34 12.83 2.94
CA VAL A 101 0.79 11.45 2.96
C VAL A 101 -0.06 11.19 4.21
N ILE A 102 0.32 11.71 5.39
CA ILE A 102 -0.46 11.56 6.63
C ILE A 102 -1.90 12.04 6.47
N ASP A 103 -2.15 13.12 5.73
CA ASP A 103 -3.51 13.66 5.59
C ASP A 103 -4.36 12.76 4.69
N ALA A 104 -3.76 12.15 3.68
CA ALA A 104 -4.42 11.13 2.88
C ALA A 104 -4.74 9.87 3.72
N VAL A 105 -3.82 9.44 4.60
CA VAL A 105 -4.05 8.31 5.52
C VAL A 105 -5.15 8.64 6.53
N ARG A 106 -5.14 9.85 7.11
CA ARG A 106 -6.16 10.34 8.04
C ARG A 106 -7.54 10.36 7.37
N GLY A 107 -7.64 10.93 6.17
CA GLY A 107 -8.88 10.93 5.41
C GLY A 107 -9.37 9.51 5.10
N TYR A 108 -8.48 8.56 4.83
CA TYR A 108 -8.84 7.15 4.61
C TYR A 108 -9.37 6.51 5.89
N ALA A 109 -8.67 6.72 7.00
CA ALA A 109 -9.09 6.22 8.29
C ALA A 109 -10.44 6.85 8.73
N GLU A 110 -10.71 8.11 8.41
CA GLU A 110 -12.00 8.75 8.67
C GLU A 110 -13.17 8.07 7.95
N GLU A 111 -12.98 7.67 6.70
CA GLU A 111 -13.99 6.93 5.94
C GLU A 111 -14.21 5.53 6.54
N VAL A 112 -13.13 4.83 6.88
CA VAL A 112 -13.22 3.45 7.39
C VAL A 112 -13.80 3.39 8.80
N PHE A 113 -13.39 4.29 9.69
CA PHE A 113 -13.81 4.29 11.10
C PHE A 113 -15.01 5.20 11.37
N MET A 114 -15.46 6.01 10.40
CA MET A 114 -16.49 7.04 10.54
C MET A 114 -16.21 8.00 11.72
N GLN A 115 -14.93 8.19 12.04
CA GLN A 115 -14.44 8.99 13.16
C GLN A 115 -13.23 9.78 12.73
N ALA A 116 -13.22 11.08 13.08
CA ALA A 116 -12.13 12.01 12.81
C ALA A 116 -10.78 11.41 13.24
N ALA A 117 -9.81 11.45 12.34
CA ALA A 117 -8.46 11.02 12.65
C ALA A 117 -7.78 12.11 13.47
N GLN A 118 -7.25 11.77 14.65
CA GLN A 118 -6.62 12.78 15.51
C GLN A 118 -5.19 13.12 15.04
N GLY A 119 -4.80 14.37 15.26
CA GLY A 119 -3.43 14.86 15.17
C GLY A 119 -3.33 16.28 14.63
N GLY A 120 -2.19 16.93 14.88
CA GLY A 120 -1.93 18.29 14.43
C GLY A 120 -1.74 18.42 12.92
N GLU A 121 -1.74 19.68 12.45
CA GLU A 121 -1.39 20.05 11.08
C GLU A 121 0.03 19.57 10.75
N VAL A 122 0.21 18.99 9.58
CA VAL A 122 1.52 18.54 9.08
C VAL A 122 1.80 19.23 7.76
N VAL A 123 2.98 19.85 7.67
CA VAL A 123 3.43 20.46 6.41
C VAL A 123 4.21 19.43 5.60
N ALA A 124 3.78 19.23 4.36
CA ALA A 124 4.44 18.36 3.41
C ALA A 124 5.90 18.77 3.15
N ALA A 125 6.76 17.80 2.93
CA ALA A 125 8.09 18.03 2.39
C ALA A 125 7.96 18.65 1.00
N PRO A 126 8.83 19.59 0.62
CA PRO A 126 8.79 20.17 -0.72
C PRO A 126 8.99 19.07 -1.76
N VAL A 127 8.15 19.08 -2.79
CA VAL A 127 8.31 18.19 -3.94
C VAL A 127 9.67 18.49 -4.58
N PRO A 128 10.55 17.50 -4.78
CA PRO A 128 11.81 17.73 -5.45
C PRO A 128 11.52 18.21 -6.87
N GLU A 129 12.09 19.35 -7.27
CA GLU A 129 11.94 19.85 -8.62
C GLU A 129 12.52 18.82 -9.59
N THR A 130 11.71 18.40 -10.57
CA THR A 130 12.22 17.57 -11.67
C THR A 130 13.36 18.33 -12.34
N PRO A 131 14.58 17.74 -12.44
CA PRO A 131 15.68 18.40 -13.13
C PRO A 131 15.23 18.84 -14.52
N GLU A 132 15.47 20.09 -14.91
CA GLU A 132 14.96 20.66 -16.17
C GLU A 132 15.33 19.82 -17.41
N ILE A 133 16.46 19.11 -17.34
CA ILE A 133 16.94 18.19 -18.38
C ILE A 133 15.93 17.07 -18.70
N LEU A 134 15.15 16.61 -17.71
CA LEU A 134 14.10 15.61 -17.93
C LEU A 134 12.82 16.23 -18.51
N ARG A 135 12.50 17.48 -18.13
CA ARG A 135 11.33 18.21 -18.66
C ARG A 135 11.45 18.48 -20.16
N GLU A 136 12.65 18.78 -20.67
CA GLU A 136 12.87 18.94 -22.11
C GLU A 136 12.67 17.64 -22.91
N ILE A 137 12.96 16.48 -22.30
CA ILE A 137 12.77 15.17 -22.95
C ILE A 137 11.29 14.82 -23.05
N GLU A 138 10.51 15.09 -21.99
CA GLU A 138 9.06 14.88 -22.00
C GLU A 138 8.31 15.87 -22.90
N ALA A 139 8.72 17.15 -22.91
CA ALA A 139 8.13 18.16 -23.79
C ALA A 139 8.53 17.98 -25.27
N GLY A 140 9.67 17.34 -25.56
CA GLY A 140 10.11 17.01 -26.91
C GLY A 140 9.53 15.71 -27.49
N GLY A 141 8.82 14.92 -26.69
CA GLY A 141 8.26 13.61 -27.06
C GLY A 141 7.04 13.64 -27.99
N ASP A 142 6.46 14.82 -28.24
CA ASP A 142 5.34 15.02 -29.18
C ASP A 142 5.79 15.09 -30.66
N ALA A 143 7.06 14.79 -30.93
CA ALA A 143 7.50 14.47 -32.28
C ALA A 143 6.79 13.17 -32.71
N ALA A 144 5.63 13.35 -33.35
CA ALA A 144 4.78 12.29 -33.87
C ALA A 144 5.62 11.15 -34.43
N PRO A 145 5.41 9.90 -33.99
CA PRO A 145 6.15 8.76 -34.52
C PRO A 145 6.03 8.81 -36.04
N GLN A 146 7.16 9.02 -36.74
CA GLN A 146 7.22 8.88 -38.18
C GLN A 146 6.63 7.52 -38.48
N ALA A 147 5.50 7.51 -39.20
CA ALA A 147 4.72 6.32 -39.47
C ALA A 147 5.66 5.19 -39.90
N ALA A 148 5.86 4.21 -39.02
CA ALA A 148 6.53 2.99 -39.39
C ALA A 148 5.71 2.38 -40.55
N PRO A 149 6.35 1.93 -41.64
CA PRO A 149 5.63 1.34 -42.76
C PRO A 149 4.73 0.22 -42.25
N GLU A 150 3.45 0.29 -42.60
CA GLU A 150 2.42 -0.66 -42.21
C GLU A 150 2.80 -2.09 -42.63
N THR A 151 3.47 -2.83 -41.75
CA THR A 151 3.56 -4.28 -41.90
C THR A 151 2.25 -4.86 -41.38
N THR A 152 1.30 -5.05 -42.29
CA THR A 152 0.04 -5.75 -42.02
C THR A 152 0.36 -7.10 -41.34
N PRO A 153 -0.03 -7.30 -40.06
CA PRO A 153 0.15 -8.58 -39.41
C PRO A 153 -0.88 -9.55 -39.99
N THR A 154 -0.41 -10.56 -40.72
CA THR A 154 -1.24 -11.69 -41.13
C THR A 154 -1.73 -12.42 -39.88
N ARG A 155 -2.95 -12.09 -39.43
CA ARG A 155 -3.62 -12.75 -38.30
C ARG A 155 -3.82 -14.24 -38.62
N PRO A 156 -3.20 -15.18 -37.88
CA PRO A 156 -3.58 -16.57 -37.94
C PRO A 156 -5.02 -16.69 -37.41
N ARG A 157 -5.93 -17.28 -38.20
CA ARG A 157 -7.29 -17.58 -37.76
C ARG A 157 -7.22 -18.48 -36.52
N ALA A 158 -7.89 -18.04 -35.45
CA ALA A 158 -8.12 -18.86 -34.27
C ALA A 158 -8.88 -20.14 -34.64
N ARG A 159 -8.42 -21.27 -34.11
CA ARG A 159 -9.15 -22.53 -34.08
C ARG A 159 -10.07 -22.47 -32.85
N PRO A 160 -11.41 -22.46 -33.00
CA PRO A 160 -12.28 -22.77 -31.89
C PRO A 160 -12.19 -24.28 -31.65
N ASP A 161 -12.26 -24.69 -30.37
CA ASP A 161 -12.73 -25.99 -29.87
C ASP A 161 -11.86 -26.43 -28.68
N GLY A 162 -12.45 -26.35 -27.49
CA GLY A 162 -11.81 -26.85 -26.27
C GLY A 162 -12.55 -26.52 -24.99
N LEU A 163 -13.89 -26.63 -24.99
CA LEU A 163 -14.66 -26.81 -23.77
C LEU A 163 -14.25 -28.15 -23.12
N ALA A 164 -13.64 -28.10 -21.94
CA ALA A 164 -13.71 -29.19 -20.98
C ALA A 164 -13.88 -28.57 -19.60
N ALA A 165 -15.14 -28.56 -19.15
CA ALA A 165 -15.51 -28.34 -17.78
C ALA A 165 -15.01 -29.54 -16.97
N GLU A 166 -14.02 -29.34 -16.11
CA GLU A 166 -13.65 -30.33 -15.10
C GLU A 166 -14.45 -30.00 -13.83
N THR A 167 -15.61 -30.65 -13.72
CA THR A 167 -16.43 -30.66 -12.51
C THR A 167 -15.70 -31.50 -11.47
N ALA A 168 -15.04 -30.87 -10.52
CA ALA A 168 -14.47 -31.55 -9.36
C ALA A 168 -15.59 -31.88 -8.36
N GLU A 169 -15.97 -33.17 -8.35
CA GLU A 169 -16.84 -33.81 -7.37
C GLU A 169 -16.13 -33.84 -6.01
N ALA A 170 -16.70 -33.19 -4.99
CA ALA A 170 -16.18 -33.25 -3.62
C ALA A 170 -16.71 -34.52 -2.92
N PRO A 171 -15.85 -35.30 -2.23
CA PRO A 171 -16.30 -36.46 -1.46
C PRO A 171 -17.04 -36.03 -0.19
N ASP A 172 -18.27 -36.53 -0.07
CA ASP A 172 -19.10 -36.54 1.13
C ASP A 172 -18.40 -37.34 2.25
N THR A 173 -18.00 -36.66 3.33
CA THR A 173 -17.54 -37.30 4.56
C THR A 173 -18.53 -37.04 5.68
N THR A 174 -19.71 -37.63 5.55
CA THR A 174 -20.60 -37.91 6.69
C THR A 174 -19.98 -39.02 7.53
N GLY A 175 -19.29 -38.65 8.60
CA GLY A 175 -18.78 -39.56 9.63
C GLY A 175 -19.56 -39.36 10.93
N ASP A 176 -20.49 -40.29 11.19
CA ASP A 176 -21.25 -40.44 12.44
C ASP A 176 -20.49 -41.47 13.31
N GLY A 177 -20.17 -41.10 14.56
CA GLY A 177 -19.43 -41.96 15.51
C GLY A 177 -18.77 -41.24 16.67
#